data_AF-I9DSE0-F1
#
_entry.id   AF-I9DSE0-F1
#
_cell.length_a   1.000
_cell.length_b   1.000
_cell.length_c   1.000
_cell.angle_alpha   90.00
_cell.angle_beta   90.00
_cell.angle_gamma   90.00
#
_symmetry.space_group_name_H-M   'P 1'
#
loop_
_entity.id
_entity.type
_entity.pdbx_description
1 polymer ?
#
loop_
_entity_poly.entity_id
_entity_poly.type
_entity_poly.pdbx_seq_one_letter_code
_entity_poly.pdbx_strand_id
1 'polypeptide(L)'
;MPEQLLTALKQIFGYSSWRDGQAEIIAAALAGRDCFVLLPTGGGKSLCYQLPALQLPKVTVVVSPLMSLMKDQVDTLQANGIAAAYVNSSLSREAVLEVLNQLRYDELKLLYVAPERLLQPQFIERLQEVGVSLFAIDEAHCVSQWGHDFRPDYMALAQLRQHFPGVPVMALTATADPATQQDIVQQLALQQPFIHRGSFDRPNIRYTVQEKFRPLEQLLAYLKQQENHSGIIYCSSRRKVDELTAQLQEKGFKAAAYHAGHDATHRQQVQDAFKRDDLALIVATVAFGMGVDKPNIRFVVHFELPRTIEAYYQETGRAGRDGVAAEALLLFDPADIGRMKRWLQTEENNLRAEVTWQRFLSMAAFAEAQTCRRLVLLNYFGEARQQPCGNCDICLNPPQRFDGTELAQKALSCVYRVNQNFGLHHVIEVLRGSQSQKVLDLGHDKLSTWGLGKELSHDYWLSIFRQLIHHGLLQQDISHHSVLRLLPVARPILRGEQRLQLAVPRLQSAPKMASSKLAVQHYDRVLFARLRALRKAIAERDDVPPFVVFSDATLIDMCQKLPTDQPTMLSVSGVGQTKLSRYGDDFMTEICRYLDEDVPAGGKLA
;
A
#
# COMPACT_ATOMS: atom_id res chain seq x y z
N MET A 1 -25.33 -13.21 22.10
CA MET A 1 -24.20 -12.28 21.89
C MET A 1 -23.88 -12.05 20.40
N PRO A 2 -23.67 -13.06 19.53
CA PRO A 2 -23.31 -12.80 18.12
C PRO A 2 -24.40 -12.08 17.30
N GLU A 3 -25.68 -12.42 17.49
CA GLU A 3 -26.80 -11.79 16.75
C GLU A 3 -27.04 -10.32 17.13
N GLN A 4 -26.88 -9.98 18.42
CA GLN A 4 -26.98 -8.59 18.90
C GLN A 4 -25.83 -7.74 18.33
N LEU A 5 -24.62 -8.30 18.27
CA LEU A 5 -23.47 -7.61 17.68
C LEU A 5 -23.62 -7.45 16.15
N LEU A 6 -24.17 -8.44 15.46
CA LEU A 6 -24.48 -8.34 14.04
C LEU A 6 -25.57 -7.28 13.76
N THR A 7 -26.55 -7.18 14.66
CA THR A 7 -27.58 -6.14 14.59
C THR A 7 -26.95 -4.74 14.74
N ALA A 8 -26.10 -4.54 15.76
CA ALA A 8 -25.38 -3.28 15.94
C ALA A 8 -24.45 -2.95 14.75
N LEU A 9 -23.75 -3.95 14.22
CA LEU A 9 -22.91 -3.82 13.02
C LEU A 9 -23.73 -3.33 11.82
N LYS A 10 -24.89 -3.92 11.58
CA LYS A 10 -25.78 -3.55 10.47
C LYS A 10 -26.40 -2.16 10.67
N GLN A 11 -26.91 -1.87 11.87
CA GLN A 11 -27.61 -0.62 12.16
C GLN A 11 -26.69 0.60 12.09
N ILE A 12 -25.51 0.49 12.71
CA ILE A 12 -24.59 1.62 12.90
C ILE A 12 -23.62 1.75 11.72
N PHE A 13 -23.03 0.64 11.29
CA PHE A 13 -21.98 0.65 10.27
C PHE A 13 -22.48 0.19 8.89
N GLY A 14 -23.70 -0.35 8.78
CA GLY A 14 -24.28 -0.77 7.50
C GLY A 14 -23.71 -2.07 6.94
N TYR A 15 -22.95 -2.86 7.72
CA TYR A 15 -22.38 -4.13 7.24
C TYR A 15 -23.28 -5.32 7.58
N SER A 16 -23.54 -6.16 6.59
CA SER A 16 -24.43 -7.32 6.70
C SER A 16 -23.73 -8.61 7.14
N SER A 17 -22.40 -8.65 7.11
CA SER A 17 -21.60 -9.83 7.47
C SER A 17 -20.28 -9.44 8.11
N TRP A 18 -19.74 -10.33 8.94
CA TRP A 18 -18.38 -10.23 9.47
C TRP A 18 -17.35 -10.51 8.39
N ARG A 19 -16.18 -9.87 8.50
CA ARG A 19 -14.96 -10.37 7.86
C ARG A 19 -14.31 -11.43 8.74
N ASP A 20 -13.43 -12.20 8.12
CA ASP A 20 -12.69 -13.28 8.78
C ASP A 20 -12.06 -12.81 10.10
N GLY A 21 -12.33 -13.56 11.18
CA GLY A 21 -11.81 -13.28 12.52
C GLY A 21 -12.46 -12.14 13.31
N GLN A 22 -13.25 -11.26 12.68
CA GLN A 22 -13.74 -10.06 13.35
C GLN A 22 -14.66 -10.38 14.53
N ALA A 23 -15.55 -11.36 14.37
CA ALA A 23 -16.52 -11.73 15.40
C ALA A 23 -15.82 -12.29 16.65
N GLU A 24 -14.79 -13.11 16.45
CA GLU A 24 -13.99 -13.74 17.51
C GLU A 24 -13.19 -12.70 18.29
N ILE A 25 -12.56 -11.75 17.58
CA ILE A 25 -11.81 -10.65 18.21
C ILE A 25 -12.74 -9.79 19.07
N ILE A 26 -13.90 -9.41 18.52
CA ILE A 26 -14.88 -8.56 19.22
C ILE A 26 -15.43 -9.28 20.44
N ALA A 27 -15.74 -10.58 20.33
CA ALA A 27 -16.19 -11.39 21.45
C ALA A 27 -15.11 -11.50 22.55
N ALA A 28 -13.84 -11.68 22.18
CA ALA A 28 -12.73 -11.72 23.14
C ALA A 28 -12.56 -10.37 23.87
N ALA A 29 -12.67 -9.25 23.15
CA ALA A 29 -12.60 -7.90 23.72
C ALA A 29 -13.74 -7.64 24.72
N LEU A 30 -14.98 -8.03 24.36
CA LEU A 30 -16.15 -7.89 25.23
C LEU A 30 -16.10 -8.82 26.45
N ALA A 31 -15.38 -9.94 26.36
CA ALA A 31 -15.11 -10.82 27.49
C ALA A 31 -14.00 -10.28 28.42
N GLY A 32 -13.46 -9.08 28.17
CA GLY A 32 -12.42 -8.47 28.99
C GLY A 32 -11.04 -9.12 28.83
N ARG A 33 -10.80 -9.82 27.72
CA ARG A 33 -9.49 -10.44 27.44
C ARG A 33 -8.58 -9.49 26.68
N ASP A 34 -7.30 -9.53 27.02
CA ASP A 34 -6.27 -8.95 26.16
C ASP A 34 -6.30 -9.59 24.78
N CYS A 35 -6.00 -8.82 23.75
CA CYS A 35 -6.05 -9.25 22.36
C CYS A 35 -4.79 -8.83 21.60
N PHE A 36 -4.23 -9.73 20.81
CA PHE A 36 -3.27 -9.40 19.77
C PHE A 36 -3.90 -9.69 18.41
N VAL A 37 -4.03 -8.66 17.58
CA VAL A 37 -4.77 -8.67 16.33
C VAL A 37 -3.83 -8.33 15.17
N LEU A 38 -3.51 -9.33 14.37
CA LEU A 38 -2.77 -9.17 13.13
C LEU A 38 -3.75 -9.29 11.96
N LEU A 39 -4.14 -8.15 11.39
CA LEU A 39 -5.06 -8.09 10.24
C LEU A 39 -4.47 -7.17 9.17
N PRO A 40 -4.50 -7.53 7.89
CA PRO A 40 -3.90 -6.74 6.82
C PRO A 40 -4.52 -5.32 6.72
N THR A 41 -3.86 -4.43 5.98
CA THR A 41 -4.46 -3.13 5.62
C THR A 41 -5.79 -3.37 4.91
N GLY A 42 -6.84 -2.66 5.31
CA GLY A 42 -8.18 -2.89 4.79
C GLY A 42 -8.90 -4.14 5.35
N GLY A 43 -8.30 -4.91 6.27
CA GLY A 43 -8.92 -6.06 6.94
C GLY A 43 -10.02 -5.73 7.95
N GLY A 44 -10.25 -4.45 8.24
CA GLY A 44 -11.29 -3.99 9.17
C GLY A 44 -10.86 -3.97 10.64
N LYS A 45 -9.58 -3.65 10.92
CA LYS A 45 -9.01 -3.50 12.26
C LYS A 45 -9.80 -2.55 13.15
N SER A 46 -10.22 -1.39 12.61
CA SER A 46 -10.90 -0.38 13.41
C SER A 46 -12.19 -0.89 14.06
N LEU A 47 -12.97 -1.70 13.32
CA LEU A 47 -14.21 -2.30 13.84
C LEU A 47 -13.97 -3.22 15.04
N CYS A 48 -12.79 -3.84 15.14
CA CYS A 48 -12.45 -4.76 16.24
C CYS A 48 -12.44 -4.07 17.61
N TYR A 49 -12.17 -2.75 17.67
CA TYR A 49 -12.27 -1.98 18.91
C TYR A 49 -13.43 -0.98 18.91
N GLN A 50 -13.86 -0.49 17.74
CA GLN A 50 -14.98 0.45 17.63
C GLN A 50 -16.31 -0.17 18.05
N LEU A 51 -16.60 -1.40 17.63
CA LEU A 51 -17.87 -2.03 17.99
C LEU A 51 -17.93 -2.40 19.48
N PRO A 52 -16.89 -3.01 20.11
CA PRO A 52 -16.88 -3.19 21.55
C PRO A 52 -17.06 -1.90 22.35
N ALA A 53 -16.43 -0.80 21.91
CA ALA A 53 -16.51 0.48 22.61
C ALA A 53 -17.93 1.00 22.80
N LEU A 54 -18.86 0.66 21.89
CA LEU A 54 -20.27 1.06 22.00
C LEU A 54 -21.05 0.25 23.04
N GLN A 55 -20.60 -0.97 23.34
CA GLN A 55 -21.24 -1.88 24.28
C GLN A 55 -20.61 -1.80 25.68
N LEU A 56 -19.36 -1.32 25.76
CA LEU A 56 -18.65 -1.16 27.01
C LEU A 56 -19.17 0.05 27.81
N PRO A 57 -19.17 -0.04 29.15
CA PRO A 57 -19.77 0.98 30.00
C PRO A 57 -18.99 2.29 29.99
N LYS A 58 -17.65 2.22 29.99
CA LYS A 58 -16.74 3.37 30.03
C LYS A 58 -16.04 3.58 28.69
N VAL A 59 -15.30 4.67 28.58
CA VAL A 59 -14.60 5.07 27.36
C VAL A 59 -13.58 4.00 26.92
N THR A 60 -13.45 3.81 25.62
CA THR A 60 -12.33 3.09 24.99
C THR A 60 -11.29 4.10 24.54
N VAL A 61 -10.05 3.93 25.00
CA VAL A 61 -8.91 4.79 24.62
C VAL A 61 -8.13 4.12 23.49
N VAL A 62 -8.01 4.80 22.35
CA VAL A 62 -7.30 4.32 21.18
C VAL A 62 -5.98 5.07 21.02
N VAL A 63 -4.86 4.38 21.16
CA VAL A 63 -3.52 4.95 20.93
C VAL A 63 -3.18 4.84 19.45
N SER A 64 -2.81 5.96 18.83
CA SER A 64 -2.46 6.01 17.41
C SER A 64 -1.22 6.89 17.20
N PRO A 65 -0.26 6.52 16.33
CA PRO A 65 0.97 7.28 16.17
C PRO A 65 0.82 8.54 15.31
N LEU A 66 -0.36 8.76 14.70
CA LEU A 66 -0.54 9.77 13.66
C LEU A 66 -1.78 10.61 13.86
N MET A 67 -1.56 11.91 14.06
CA MET A 67 -2.62 12.89 14.23
C MET A 67 -3.64 12.90 13.08
N SER A 68 -3.19 12.76 11.82
CA SER A 68 -4.09 12.78 10.66
C SER A 68 -5.02 11.56 10.62
N LEU A 69 -4.54 10.39 11.06
CA LEU A 69 -5.35 9.16 11.11
C LEU A 69 -6.41 9.26 12.21
N MET A 70 -6.05 9.83 13.35
CA MET A 70 -6.98 10.05 14.46
C MET A 70 -8.16 10.92 14.04
N LYS A 71 -7.86 12.05 13.36
CA LYS A 71 -8.90 12.95 12.84
C LYS A 71 -9.84 12.20 11.88
N ASP A 72 -9.29 11.49 10.89
CA ASP A 72 -10.10 10.75 9.92
C ASP A 72 -11.03 9.71 10.56
N GLN A 73 -10.52 8.98 11.57
CA GLN A 73 -11.33 8.01 12.29
C GLN A 73 -12.43 8.69 13.12
N VAL A 74 -12.12 9.79 13.80
CA VAL A 74 -13.11 10.55 14.58
C VAL A 74 -14.18 11.16 13.69
N ASP A 75 -13.82 11.80 12.58
CA ASP A 75 -14.76 12.38 11.62
C ASP A 75 -15.71 11.30 11.07
N THR A 76 -15.17 10.11 10.75
CA THR A 76 -15.97 8.97 10.28
C THR A 76 -16.93 8.43 11.36
N LEU A 77 -16.48 8.35 12.61
CA LEU A 77 -17.32 7.91 13.74
C LEU A 77 -18.44 8.90 14.02
N GLN A 78 -18.14 10.19 14.05
CA GLN A 78 -19.13 11.26 14.25
C GLN A 78 -20.15 11.31 13.11
N ALA A 79 -19.73 11.11 11.86
CA ALA A 79 -20.63 11.00 10.71
C ALA A 79 -21.61 9.81 10.82
N ASN A 80 -21.21 8.73 11.51
CA ASN A 80 -22.08 7.59 11.82
C ASN A 80 -22.93 7.80 13.10
N GLY A 81 -22.81 8.95 13.78
CA GLY A 81 -23.52 9.27 15.02
C GLY A 81 -22.86 8.73 16.29
N ILE A 82 -21.58 8.35 16.23
CA ILE A 82 -20.83 7.84 17.38
C ILE A 82 -20.07 8.98 18.05
N ALA A 83 -20.24 9.14 19.37
CA ALA A 83 -19.51 10.11 20.16
C ALA A 83 -18.03 9.71 20.33
N ALA A 84 -17.17 10.36 19.54
CA ALA A 84 -15.74 10.16 19.53
C ALA A 84 -14.99 11.49 19.48
N ALA A 85 -13.81 11.53 20.09
CA ALA A 85 -12.91 12.69 20.09
C ALA A 85 -11.44 12.24 19.99
N TYR A 86 -10.53 13.18 19.76
CA TYR A 86 -9.09 12.93 19.80
C TYR A 86 -8.36 13.97 20.65
N VAL A 87 -7.18 13.61 21.18
CA VAL A 87 -6.25 14.51 21.87
C VAL A 87 -4.84 14.27 21.37
N ASN A 88 -4.23 15.33 20.83
CA ASN A 88 -2.83 15.36 20.40
C ASN A 88 -2.25 16.77 20.55
N SER A 89 -0.99 16.95 20.15
CA SER A 89 -0.25 18.21 20.29
C SER A 89 -0.73 19.35 19.38
N SER A 90 -1.58 19.06 18.38
CA SER A 90 -2.12 20.08 17.47
C SER A 90 -3.35 20.82 18.00
N LEU A 91 -4.00 20.31 19.06
CA LEU A 91 -5.19 20.94 19.63
C LEU A 91 -4.86 22.12 20.53
N SER A 92 -5.74 23.14 20.49
CA SER A 92 -5.69 24.24 21.46
C SER A 92 -6.01 23.74 22.87
N ARG A 93 -5.53 24.47 23.89
CA ARG A 93 -5.83 24.15 25.29
C ARG A 93 -7.34 24.10 25.58
N GLU A 94 -8.10 24.98 24.95
CA GLU A 94 -9.56 25.05 25.09
C GLU A 94 -10.23 23.79 24.55
N ALA A 95 -9.85 23.35 23.34
CA ALA A 95 -10.37 22.12 22.74
C ALA A 95 -10.03 20.87 23.59
N VAL A 96 -8.83 20.82 24.17
CA VAL A 96 -8.48 19.73 25.10
C VAL A 96 -9.38 19.74 26.34
N LEU A 97 -9.65 20.91 26.93
CA LEU A 97 -10.51 21.02 28.11
C LEU A 97 -11.95 20.60 27.80
N GLU A 98 -12.45 20.91 26.61
CA GLU A 98 -13.76 20.45 26.14
C GLU A 98 -13.82 18.92 26.08
N VAL A 99 -12.84 18.27 25.44
CA VAL A 99 -12.76 16.80 25.38
C VAL A 99 -12.68 16.18 26.78
N LEU A 100 -11.91 16.77 27.69
CA LEU A 100 -11.82 16.29 29.08
C LEU A 100 -13.15 16.46 29.84
N ASN A 101 -13.93 17.51 29.55
CA ASN A 101 -15.26 17.67 30.13
C ASN A 101 -16.24 16.62 29.60
N GLN A 102 -16.24 16.36 28.29
CA GLN A 102 -17.05 15.30 27.69
C GLN A 102 -16.72 13.92 28.28
N LEU A 103 -15.42 13.63 28.53
CA LEU A 103 -15.01 12.43 29.24
C LEU A 103 -15.59 12.35 30.66
N ARG A 104 -15.53 13.45 31.42
CA ARG A 104 -16.04 13.50 32.80
C ARG A 104 -17.54 13.28 32.90
N TYR A 105 -18.29 13.65 31.88
CA TYR A 105 -19.75 13.46 31.82
C TYR A 105 -20.16 12.15 31.12
N ASP A 106 -19.22 11.22 30.87
CA ASP A 106 -19.46 9.94 30.19
C ASP A 106 -20.10 10.10 28.79
N GLU A 107 -19.86 11.24 28.11
CA GLU A 107 -20.43 11.56 26.79
C GLU A 107 -19.68 10.89 25.63
N LEU A 108 -18.44 10.44 25.86
CA LEU A 108 -17.58 9.84 24.84
C LEU A 108 -17.51 8.31 24.96
N LYS A 109 -17.66 7.62 23.82
CA LYS A 109 -17.41 6.18 23.71
C LYS A 109 -16.00 5.87 23.25
N LEU A 110 -15.41 6.71 22.40
CA LEU A 110 -14.05 6.56 21.89
C LEU A 110 -13.21 7.82 22.08
N LEU A 111 -11.97 7.64 22.53
CA LEU A 111 -10.98 8.70 22.64
C LEU A 111 -9.68 8.29 21.95
N TYR A 112 -9.31 8.96 20.87
CA TYR A 112 -8.04 8.76 20.19
C TYR A 112 -6.95 9.62 20.86
N VAL A 113 -5.83 9.04 21.30
CA VAL A 113 -4.77 9.78 22.03
C VAL A 113 -3.38 9.45 21.49
N ALA A 114 -2.55 10.47 21.31
CA ALA A 114 -1.15 10.28 20.90
C ALA A 114 -0.34 9.72 22.09
N PRO A 115 0.62 8.80 21.88
CA PRO A 115 1.30 8.11 22.97
C PRO A 115 1.99 9.08 23.96
N GLU A 116 2.63 10.14 23.45
CA GLU A 116 3.30 11.17 24.25
C GLU A 116 2.34 11.98 25.14
N ARG A 117 1.06 12.04 24.77
CA ARG A 117 0.02 12.72 25.54
C ARG A 117 -0.61 11.80 26.58
N LEU A 118 -0.84 10.54 26.21
CA LEU A 118 -1.40 9.52 27.09
C LEU A 118 -0.52 9.26 28.31
N LEU A 119 0.80 9.26 28.12
CA LEU A 119 1.78 8.95 29.17
C LEU A 119 2.04 10.11 30.15
N GLN A 120 1.35 11.24 30.00
CA GLN A 120 1.49 12.35 30.95
C GLN A 120 0.79 12.02 32.27
N PRO A 121 1.42 12.22 33.43
CA PRO A 121 0.85 11.85 34.73
C PRO A 121 -0.56 12.42 34.96
N GLN A 122 -0.76 13.70 34.64
CA GLN A 122 -2.05 14.38 34.76
C GLN A 122 -3.14 13.75 33.89
N PHE A 123 -2.78 13.21 32.72
CA PHE A 123 -3.74 12.57 31.82
C PHE A 123 -4.11 11.16 32.32
N ILE A 124 -3.12 10.42 32.84
CA ILE A 124 -3.35 9.12 33.48
C ILE A 124 -4.28 9.27 34.68
N GLU A 125 -4.04 10.24 35.58
CA GLU A 125 -4.89 10.53 36.73
C GLU A 125 -6.35 10.80 36.32
N ARG A 126 -6.56 11.61 35.28
CA ARG A 126 -7.90 11.88 34.73
C ARG A 126 -8.59 10.64 34.19
N LEU A 127 -7.85 9.77 33.49
CA LEU A 127 -8.39 8.51 32.99
C LEU A 127 -8.73 7.54 34.14
N GLN A 128 -7.97 7.56 35.24
CA GLN A 128 -8.29 6.79 36.45
C GLN A 128 -9.57 7.30 37.13
N GLU A 129 -9.81 8.61 37.15
CA GLU A 129 -11.05 9.21 37.67
C GLU A 129 -12.29 8.81 36.86
N VAL A 130 -12.21 8.88 35.53
CA VAL A 130 -13.34 8.59 34.62
C VAL A 130 -13.60 7.08 34.48
N GLY A 131 -12.53 6.29 34.52
CA GLY A 131 -12.53 4.86 34.23
C GLY A 131 -12.40 4.57 32.74
N VAL A 132 -11.67 3.50 32.41
CA VAL A 132 -11.43 3.05 31.02
C VAL A 132 -11.88 1.61 30.89
N SER A 133 -12.61 1.29 29.82
CA SER A 133 -13.06 -0.10 29.55
C SER A 133 -12.11 -0.90 28.67
N LEU A 134 -11.34 -0.24 27.81
CA LEU A 134 -10.43 -0.89 26.87
C LEU A 134 -9.34 0.09 26.41
N PHE A 135 -8.09 -0.37 26.36
CA PHE A 135 -7.03 0.30 25.61
C PHE A 135 -6.83 -0.42 24.28
N ALA A 136 -7.01 0.29 23.16
CA ALA A 136 -6.66 -0.22 21.83
C ALA A 136 -5.38 0.47 21.34
N ILE A 137 -4.32 -0.29 21.14
CA ILE A 137 -3.03 0.20 20.63
C ILE A 137 -2.98 -0.11 19.14
N ASP A 138 -3.25 0.89 18.31
CA ASP A 138 -3.17 0.77 16.85
C ASP A 138 -1.72 0.91 16.38
N GLU A 139 -1.40 0.31 15.23
CA GLU A 139 -0.03 0.20 14.72
C GLU A 139 0.99 -0.30 15.76
N ALA A 140 0.62 -1.34 16.53
CA ALA A 140 1.40 -1.86 17.65
C ALA A 140 2.81 -2.33 17.28
N HIS A 141 3.13 -2.51 15.99
CA HIS A 141 4.49 -2.77 15.52
C HIS A 141 5.49 -1.67 15.88
N CYS A 142 5.03 -0.44 16.16
CA CYS A 142 5.87 0.67 16.62
C CYS A 142 6.55 0.41 17.97
N VAL A 143 6.06 -0.54 18.77
CA VAL A 143 6.67 -0.92 20.05
C VAL A 143 8.00 -1.68 19.85
N SER A 144 8.13 -2.41 18.76
CA SER A 144 9.26 -3.31 18.53
C SER A 144 10.41 -2.59 17.83
N GLN A 145 11.63 -2.72 18.37
CA GLN A 145 12.85 -2.28 17.69
C GLN A 145 13.14 -3.09 16.42
N TRP A 146 12.58 -4.30 16.35
CA TRP A 146 12.58 -5.14 15.17
C TRP A 146 11.49 -4.72 14.18
N GLY A 147 10.52 -3.91 14.58
CA GLY A 147 9.55 -3.31 13.67
C GLY A 147 10.21 -2.38 12.63
N HIS A 148 9.50 -2.06 11.56
CA HIS A 148 9.99 -1.16 10.52
C HIS A 148 9.79 0.33 10.85
N ASP A 149 8.99 0.67 11.87
CA ASP A 149 8.71 2.05 12.34
C ASP A 149 8.73 2.16 13.88
N PHE A 150 9.85 1.80 14.52
CA PHE A 150 10.01 1.87 15.98
C PHE A 150 9.82 3.29 16.55
N ARG A 151 9.08 3.41 17.65
CA ARG A 151 8.83 4.67 18.38
C ARG A 151 9.08 4.51 19.89
N PRO A 152 9.98 5.31 20.50
CA PRO A 152 10.24 5.24 21.94
C PRO A 152 8.99 5.40 22.82
N ASP A 153 8.07 6.30 22.46
CA ASP A 153 6.84 6.54 23.23
C ASP A 153 5.90 5.32 23.24
N TYR A 154 5.97 4.46 22.22
CA TYR A 154 5.20 3.21 22.19
C TYR A 154 5.72 2.17 23.17
N MET A 155 7.05 2.11 23.35
CA MET A 155 7.67 1.21 24.32
C MET A 155 7.24 1.56 25.76
N ALA A 156 7.02 2.84 26.04
CA ALA A 156 6.56 3.30 27.35
C ALA A 156 5.09 2.95 27.66
N LEU A 157 4.29 2.53 26.66
CA LEU A 157 2.89 2.10 26.87
C LEU A 157 2.76 0.88 27.79
N ALA A 158 3.83 0.13 28.01
CA ALA A 158 3.88 -0.94 29.02
C ALA A 158 3.45 -0.46 30.42
N GLN A 159 3.68 0.82 30.74
CA GLN A 159 3.31 1.44 32.01
C GLN A 159 1.80 1.52 32.21
N LEU A 160 0.99 1.50 31.13
CA LEU A 160 -0.47 1.47 31.25
C LEU A 160 -0.95 0.28 32.09
N ARG A 161 -0.28 -0.86 31.99
CA ARG A 161 -0.61 -2.06 32.79
C ARG A 161 -0.40 -1.83 34.28
N GLN A 162 0.56 -0.99 34.66
CA GLN A 162 0.83 -0.64 36.07
C GLN A 162 -0.27 0.26 36.62
N HIS A 163 -0.75 1.22 35.82
CA HIS A 163 -1.80 2.15 36.23
C HIS A 163 -3.23 1.60 36.11
N PHE A 164 -3.44 0.63 35.21
CA PHE A 164 -4.75 0.05 34.88
C PHE A 164 -4.69 -1.49 34.80
N PRO A 165 -4.39 -2.21 35.89
CA PRO A 165 -4.14 -3.66 35.85
C PRO A 165 -5.33 -4.48 35.36
N GLY A 166 -6.57 -4.04 35.67
CA GLY A 166 -7.81 -4.73 35.29
C GLY A 166 -8.40 -4.34 33.94
N VAL A 167 -7.78 -3.40 33.20
CA VAL A 167 -8.31 -2.95 31.90
C VAL A 167 -7.68 -3.79 30.78
N PRO A 168 -8.49 -4.39 29.89
CA PRO A 168 -7.95 -5.15 28.77
C PRO A 168 -7.20 -4.26 27.78
N VAL A 169 -6.18 -4.83 27.15
CA VAL A 169 -5.38 -4.18 26.10
C VAL A 169 -5.52 -4.97 24.79
N MET A 170 -5.92 -4.28 23.73
CA MET A 170 -5.96 -4.81 22.36
C MET A 170 -4.84 -4.18 21.54
N ALA A 171 -3.84 -4.97 21.14
CA ALA A 171 -2.79 -4.53 20.23
C ALA A 171 -3.15 -4.91 18.78
N LEU A 172 -3.19 -3.94 17.87
CA LEU A 172 -3.53 -4.15 16.46
C LEU A 172 -2.37 -3.74 15.55
N THR A 173 -2.07 -4.54 14.54
CA THR A 173 -1.08 -4.17 13.51
C THR A 173 -1.40 -4.80 12.15
N ALA A 174 -0.96 -4.14 11.08
CA ALA A 174 -1.09 -4.63 9.70
C ALA A 174 0.07 -5.51 9.24
N THR A 175 1.24 -5.29 9.84
CA THR A 175 2.52 -5.84 9.40
C THR A 175 3.35 -6.19 10.62
N ALA A 176 3.53 -7.48 10.87
CA ALA A 176 4.43 -7.98 11.89
C ALA A 176 4.90 -9.38 11.49
N ASP A 177 6.20 -9.54 11.29
CA ASP A 177 6.82 -10.86 11.14
C ASP A 177 6.74 -11.63 12.47
N PRO A 178 7.01 -12.95 12.49
CA PRO A 178 6.89 -13.75 13.71
C PRO A 178 7.68 -13.22 14.91
N ALA A 179 8.86 -12.63 14.68
CA ALA A 179 9.68 -12.06 15.74
C ALA A 179 9.05 -10.79 16.33
N THR A 180 8.58 -9.88 15.46
CA THR A 180 7.87 -8.66 15.83
C THR A 180 6.58 -8.98 16.60
N GLN A 181 5.85 -10.02 16.22
CA GLN A 181 4.63 -10.45 16.93
C GLN A 181 4.92 -10.81 18.40
N GLN A 182 5.99 -11.58 18.65
CA GLN A 182 6.38 -11.98 20.00
C GLN A 182 6.81 -10.77 20.83
N ASP A 183 7.59 -9.87 20.22
CA ASP A 183 8.06 -8.65 20.89
C ASP A 183 6.90 -7.74 21.27
N ILE A 184 5.89 -7.55 20.41
CA ILE A 184 4.69 -6.76 20.74
C ILE A 184 3.99 -7.30 21.99
N VAL A 185 3.76 -8.62 22.03
CA VAL A 185 3.07 -9.28 23.16
C VAL A 185 3.87 -9.09 24.46
N GLN A 186 5.20 -9.22 24.38
CA GLN A 186 6.08 -9.09 25.53
C GLN A 186 6.18 -7.64 26.03
N GLN A 187 6.45 -6.69 25.14
CA GLN A 187 6.67 -5.28 25.49
C GLN A 187 5.40 -4.61 26.02
N LEU A 188 4.23 -4.93 25.46
CA LEU A 188 2.95 -4.43 25.97
C LEU A 188 2.44 -5.20 27.19
N ALA A 189 3.19 -6.20 27.67
CA ALA A 189 2.85 -7.04 28.82
C ALA A 189 1.42 -7.61 28.73
N LEU A 190 1.06 -8.15 27.56
CA LEU A 190 -0.26 -8.74 27.33
C LEU A 190 -0.38 -10.07 28.11
N GLN A 191 -1.48 -10.23 28.84
CA GLN A 191 -1.75 -11.36 29.72
C GLN A 191 -2.61 -12.41 29.01
N GLN A 192 -2.01 -13.54 28.65
CA GLN A 192 -2.67 -14.64 27.95
C GLN A 192 -3.62 -14.17 26.82
N PRO A 193 -3.12 -13.32 25.90
CA PRO A 193 -3.98 -12.64 24.95
C PRO A 193 -4.67 -13.63 24.02
N PHE A 194 -5.88 -13.30 23.59
CA PHE A 194 -6.46 -13.90 22.41
C PHE A 194 -5.66 -13.44 21.18
N ILE A 195 -5.05 -14.38 20.48
CA ILE A 195 -4.21 -14.11 19.31
C ILE A 195 -5.01 -14.44 18.05
N HIS A 196 -5.30 -13.42 17.24
CA HIS A 196 -5.86 -13.61 15.91
C HIS A 196 -4.88 -13.17 14.83
N ARG A 197 -4.70 -14.04 13.83
CA ARG A 197 -3.88 -13.79 12.65
C ARG A 197 -4.75 -13.99 11.41
N GLY A 198 -5.20 -12.90 10.83
CA GLY A 198 -5.93 -12.94 9.56
C GLY A 198 -4.98 -13.11 8.39
N SER A 199 -5.52 -13.55 7.26
CA SER A 199 -4.73 -13.71 6.04
C SER A 199 -4.16 -12.37 5.57
N PHE A 200 -2.91 -12.36 5.13
CA PHE A 200 -2.26 -11.24 4.45
C PHE A 200 -2.69 -11.13 2.97
N ASP A 201 -3.64 -11.96 2.53
CA ASP A 201 -4.10 -11.94 1.17
C ASP A 201 -5.01 -10.74 0.89
N ARG A 202 -4.62 -9.94 -0.10
CA ARG A 202 -5.43 -8.88 -0.70
C ARG A 202 -5.81 -9.26 -2.13
N PRO A 203 -6.81 -10.14 -2.34
CA PRO A 203 -7.09 -10.71 -3.67
C PRO A 203 -7.50 -9.65 -4.70
N ASN A 204 -8.05 -8.52 -4.22
CA ASN A 204 -8.45 -7.39 -5.03
C ASN A 204 -7.27 -6.55 -5.59
N ILE A 205 -6.06 -6.69 -5.04
CA ILE A 205 -4.88 -5.98 -5.52
C ILE A 205 -4.13 -6.86 -6.53
N ARG A 206 -4.00 -6.40 -7.77
CA ARG A 206 -3.09 -7.00 -8.76
C ARG A 206 -1.67 -6.50 -8.52
N TYR A 207 -0.71 -7.42 -8.37
CA TYR A 207 0.71 -7.08 -8.25
C TYR A 207 1.43 -7.23 -9.58
N THR A 208 2.08 -6.16 -10.02
CA THR A 208 2.79 -6.09 -11.30
C THR A 208 4.19 -5.53 -11.07
N VAL A 209 5.22 -6.27 -11.47
CA VAL A 209 6.61 -5.76 -11.50
C VAL A 209 7.04 -5.61 -12.95
N GLN A 210 7.53 -4.43 -13.31
CA GLN A 210 8.07 -4.14 -14.63
C GLN A 210 9.52 -3.70 -14.52
N GLU A 211 10.35 -4.20 -15.42
CA GLU A 211 11.72 -3.75 -15.55
C GLU A 211 11.72 -2.28 -16.02
N LYS A 212 12.49 -1.45 -15.33
CA LYS A 212 12.52 -0.01 -15.56
C LYS A 212 13.23 0.29 -16.87
N PHE A 213 12.51 0.93 -17.78
CA PHE A 213 12.98 1.32 -19.10
C PHE A 213 12.25 2.58 -19.58
N ARG A 214 12.98 3.67 -19.86
CA ARG A 214 12.37 5.00 -20.14
C ARG A 214 11.21 5.27 -19.16
N PRO A 215 11.50 5.32 -17.85
CA PRO A 215 10.49 5.14 -16.81
C PRO A 215 9.39 6.19 -16.82
N LEU A 216 9.68 7.41 -17.28
CA LEU A 216 8.66 8.44 -17.47
C LEU A 216 7.66 8.03 -18.56
N GLU A 217 8.11 7.49 -19.70
CA GLU A 217 7.23 7.01 -20.77
C GLU A 217 6.39 5.81 -20.30
N GLN A 218 6.99 4.86 -19.57
CA GLN A 218 6.27 3.74 -18.95
C GLN A 218 5.17 4.23 -18.00
N LEU A 219 5.51 5.16 -17.12
CA LEU A 219 4.56 5.73 -16.18
C LEU A 219 3.43 6.47 -16.89
N LEU A 220 3.74 7.33 -17.88
CA LEU A 220 2.73 8.06 -18.63
C LEU A 220 1.79 7.11 -19.39
N ALA A 221 2.33 6.04 -19.99
CA ALA A 221 1.52 5.03 -20.66
C ALA A 221 0.59 4.29 -19.69
N TYR A 222 1.09 3.98 -18.49
CA TYR A 222 0.28 3.39 -17.43
C TYR A 222 -0.82 4.33 -16.93
N LEU A 223 -0.48 5.59 -16.62
CA LEU A 223 -1.45 6.57 -16.09
C LEU A 223 -2.58 6.88 -17.09
N LYS A 224 -2.31 6.87 -18.39
CA LYS A 224 -3.36 6.99 -19.42
C LYS A 224 -4.40 5.88 -19.36
N GLN A 225 -4.02 4.68 -18.92
CA GLN A 225 -4.96 3.56 -18.74
C GLN A 225 -5.77 3.68 -17.43
N GLN A 226 -5.36 4.57 -16.52
CA GLN A 226 -5.95 4.79 -15.20
C GLN A 226 -6.72 6.12 -15.14
N GLU A 227 -7.21 6.61 -16.28
CA GLU A 227 -7.92 7.89 -16.34
C GLU A 227 -9.12 7.91 -15.38
N ASN A 228 -9.32 9.03 -14.68
CA ASN A 228 -10.36 9.24 -13.66
C ASN A 228 -10.24 8.41 -12.36
N HIS A 229 -9.11 7.74 -12.17
CA HIS A 229 -8.80 7.00 -10.94
C HIS A 229 -7.77 7.71 -10.07
N SER A 230 -7.97 7.62 -8.76
CA SER A 230 -7.03 8.19 -7.79
C SER A 230 -5.87 7.23 -7.51
N GLY A 231 -4.66 7.75 -7.42
CA GLY A 231 -3.47 6.93 -7.21
C GLY A 231 -2.31 7.63 -6.53
N ILE A 232 -1.35 6.82 -6.06
CA ILE A 232 -0.14 7.27 -5.36
C ILE A 232 1.08 6.78 -6.12
N ILE A 233 2.09 7.62 -6.27
CA ILE A 233 3.39 7.28 -6.84
C ILE A 233 4.47 7.49 -5.78
N TYR A 234 5.09 6.41 -5.31
CA TYR A 234 6.19 6.45 -4.35
C TYR A 234 7.55 6.60 -5.04
N CYS A 235 8.35 7.52 -4.52
CA CYS A 235 9.74 7.81 -4.91
C CYS A 235 10.65 7.82 -3.67
N SER A 236 11.95 7.56 -3.84
CA SER A 236 12.89 7.42 -2.72
C SER A 236 13.40 8.75 -2.13
N SER A 237 13.29 9.86 -2.88
CA SER A 237 13.85 11.16 -2.46
C SER A 237 12.91 12.33 -2.76
N ARG A 238 13.04 13.41 -1.96
CA ARG A 238 12.26 14.64 -2.10
C ARG A 238 12.43 15.28 -3.48
N ARG A 239 13.69 15.43 -3.90
CA ARG A 239 14.04 15.91 -5.24
C ARG A 239 13.35 15.12 -6.34
N LYS A 240 13.28 13.79 -6.23
CA LYS A 240 12.63 12.96 -7.25
C LYS A 240 11.12 13.13 -7.29
N VAL A 241 10.50 13.33 -6.12
CA VAL A 241 9.08 13.67 -6.01
C VAL A 241 8.79 14.98 -6.73
N ASP A 242 9.56 16.05 -6.47
CA ASP A 242 9.37 17.35 -7.11
C ASP A 242 9.57 17.28 -8.63
N GLU A 243 10.69 16.67 -9.08
CA GLU A 243 11.00 16.49 -10.50
C GLU A 243 9.88 15.74 -11.24
N LEU A 244 9.41 14.62 -10.68
CA LEU A 244 8.39 13.80 -11.30
C LEU A 244 7.02 14.49 -11.29
N THR A 245 6.69 15.22 -10.22
CA THR A 245 5.44 15.99 -10.13
C THR A 245 5.39 17.06 -11.23
N ALA A 246 6.46 17.84 -11.41
CA ALA A 246 6.53 18.84 -12.46
C ALA A 246 6.35 18.23 -13.86
N GLN A 247 7.05 17.11 -14.13
CA GLN A 247 6.91 16.39 -15.40
C GLN A 247 5.49 15.88 -15.67
N LEU A 248 4.77 15.44 -14.63
CA LEU A 248 3.38 14.99 -14.76
C LEU A 248 2.42 16.16 -14.99
N GLN A 249 2.62 17.28 -14.29
CA GLN A 249 1.83 18.49 -14.46
C GLN A 249 1.98 19.09 -15.86
N GLU A 250 3.19 19.13 -16.42
CA GLU A 250 3.46 19.54 -17.81
C GLU A 250 2.71 18.67 -18.84
N LYS A 251 2.42 17.41 -18.50
CA LYS A 251 1.64 16.48 -19.33
C LYS A 251 0.14 16.53 -19.06
N GLY A 252 -0.33 17.46 -18.22
CA GLY A 252 -1.75 17.70 -17.94
C GLY A 252 -2.34 16.84 -16.81
N PHE A 253 -1.52 16.11 -16.06
CA PHE A 253 -2.03 15.34 -14.92
C PHE A 253 -2.25 16.25 -13.70
N LYS A 254 -3.39 16.10 -13.03
CA LYS A 254 -3.67 16.73 -11.72
C LYS A 254 -2.88 16.02 -10.61
N ALA A 255 -1.59 16.33 -10.53
CA ALA A 255 -0.64 15.73 -9.59
C ALA A 255 -0.12 16.76 -8.56
N ALA A 256 0.14 16.31 -7.33
CA ALA A 256 0.85 17.12 -6.32
C ALA A 256 1.96 16.33 -5.63
N ALA A 257 3.00 17.05 -5.20
CA ALA A 257 4.12 16.54 -4.44
C ALA A 257 3.75 16.41 -2.95
N TYR A 258 4.21 15.33 -2.30
CA TYR A 258 4.08 15.17 -0.86
C TYR A 258 5.34 14.56 -0.23
N HIS A 259 6.01 15.34 0.62
CA HIS A 259 7.14 14.89 1.39
C HIS A 259 7.42 15.77 2.61
N ALA A 260 8.26 15.30 3.53
CA ALA A 260 8.62 16.00 4.77
C ALA A 260 9.40 17.33 4.58
N GLY A 261 9.77 17.69 3.35
CA GLY A 261 10.34 19.01 3.05
C GLY A 261 9.29 20.13 2.92
N HIS A 262 8.01 19.80 2.76
CA HIS A 262 6.93 20.78 2.76
C HIS A 262 6.48 21.08 4.19
N ASP A 263 6.01 22.31 4.42
CA ASP A 263 5.43 22.69 5.70
C ASP A 263 4.14 21.90 6.02
N ALA A 264 3.69 21.98 7.27
CA ALA A 264 2.51 21.25 7.73
C ALA A 264 1.22 21.71 7.02
N THR A 265 1.09 23.00 6.72
CA THR A 265 -0.08 23.59 6.08
C THR A 265 -0.25 23.07 4.65
N HIS A 266 0.82 23.06 3.86
CA HIS A 266 0.83 22.55 2.50
C HIS A 266 0.54 21.05 2.47
N ARG A 267 1.15 20.26 3.37
CA ARG A 267 0.87 18.83 3.48
C ARG A 267 -0.61 18.57 3.79
N GLN A 268 -1.19 19.33 4.70
CA GLN A 268 -2.60 19.24 5.04
C GLN A 268 -3.48 19.58 3.83
N GLN A 269 -3.21 20.68 3.13
CA GLN A 269 -3.93 21.09 1.93
C GLN A 269 -3.92 20.02 0.83
N VAL A 270 -2.74 19.45 0.54
CA VAL A 270 -2.60 18.38 -0.47
C VAL A 270 -3.35 17.12 -0.05
N GLN A 271 -3.24 16.74 1.23
CA GLN A 271 -3.95 15.58 1.77
C GLN A 271 -5.47 15.75 1.70
N ASP A 272 -5.98 16.93 2.05
CA ASP A 272 -7.41 17.24 2.00
C ASP A 272 -7.93 17.28 0.57
N ALA A 273 -7.21 17.91 -0.37
CA ALA A 273 -7.56 17.92 -1.79
C ALA A 273 -7.59 16.51 -2.39
N PHE A 274 -6.67 15.63 -2.00
CA PHE A 274 -6.66 14.23 -2.44
C PHE A 274 -7.81 13.42 -1.83
N LYS A 275 -8.13 13.63 -0.55
CA LYS A 275 -9.27 13.01 0.12
C LYS A 275 -10.59 13.41 -0.55
N ARG A 276 -10.75 14.71 -0.89
CA ARG A 276 -11.93 15.32 -1.53
C ARG A 276 -12.10 15.00 -3.02
N ASP A 277 -11.21 14.21 -3.62
CA ASP A 277 -11.20 13.92 -5.06
C ASP A 277 -11.00 15.18 -5.94
N ASP A 278 -10.38 16.23 -5.41
CA ASP A 278 -9.95 17.41 -6.18
C ASP A 278 -8.60 17.18 -6.84
N LEU A 279 -7.76 16.40 -6.17
CA LEU A 279 -6.49 15.90 -6.69
C LEU A 279 -6.60 14.39 -6.97
N ALA A 280 -6.26 13.98 -8.19
CA ALA A 280 -6.29 12.57 -8.58
C ALA A 280 -5.01 11.82 -8.19
N LEU A 281 -3.87 12.50 -8.14
CA LEU A 281 -2.58 11.81 -8.15
C LEU A 281 -1.61 12.45 -7.18
N ILE A 282 -1.06 11.66 -6.25
CA ILE A 282 0.00 12.12 -5.35
C ILE A 282 1.31 11.46 -5.72
N VAL A 283 2.36 12.26 -5.88
CA VAL A 283 3.73 11.79 -5.93
C VAL A 283 4.36 12.03 -4.57
N ALA A 284 4.91 10.99 -3.96
CA ALA A 284 5.32 11.06 -2.57
C ALA A 284 6.55 10.25 -2.20
N THR A 285 7.16 10.65 -1.10
CA THR A 285 8.03 9.77 -0.30
C THR A 285 7.19 8.90 0.64
N VAL A 286 7.84 7.97 1.35
CA VAL A 286 7.22 7.16 2.43
C VAL A 286 6.49 8.01 3.50
N ALA A 287 6.80 9.31 3.59
CA ALA A 287 6.12 10.26 4.47
C ALA A 287 4.61 10.40 4.18
N PHE A 288 4.14 10.10 2.96
CA PHE A 288 2.72 10.08 2.60
C PHE A 288 2.02 8.77 2.96
N GLY A 289 2.66 7.92 3.76
CA GLY A 289 2.14 6.62 4.10
C GLY A 289 1.08 6.69 5.19
N MET A 290 1.50 6.57 6.42
CA MET A 290 0.71 5.90 7.45
C MET A 290 -0.65 6.57 7.79
N GLY A 291 -0.87 7.84 7.43
CA GLY A 291 -2.04 8.63 7.83
C GLY A 291 -3.11 8.91 6.76
N VAL A 292 -3.02 8.30 5.57
CA VAL A 292 -4.02 8.48 4.51
C VAL A 292 -5.02 7.33 4.50
N ASP A 293 -6.27 7.61 4.89
CA ASP A 293 -7.38 6.67 4.83
C ASP A 293 -8.38 7.01 3.72
N LYS A 294 -7.92 6.98 2.47
CA LYS A 294 -8.79 7.12 1.29
C LYS A 294 -9.10 5.72 0.74
N PRO A 295 -10.35 5.23 0.82
CA PRO A 295 -10.64 3.84 0.50
C PRO A 295 -10.58 3.51 -1.00
N ASN A 296 -10.76 4.54 -1.84
CA ASN A 296 -10.90 4.41 -3.28
C ASN A 296 -9.61 4.68 -4.09
N ILE A 297 -8.43 4.42 -3.51
CA ILE A 297 -7.17 4.44 -4.24
C ILE A 297 -7.14 3.24 -5.18
N ARG A 298 -7.06 3.45 -6.50
CA ARG A 298 -7.13 2.38 -7.50
C ARG A 298 -5.78 1.87 -7.92
N PHE A 299 -4.74 2.68 -7.77
CA PHE A 299 -3.39 2.21 -8.02
C PHE A 299 -2.34 2.83 -7.10
N VAL A 300 -1.29 2.06 -6.86
CA VAL A 300 -0.06 2.50 -6.21
C VAL A 300 1.10 2.14 -7.14
N VAL A 301 1.92 3.14 -7.49
CA VAL A 301 3.13 2.94 -8.28
C VAL A 301 4.36 3.15 -7.41
N HIS A 302 5.25 2.17 -7.36
CA HIS A 302 6.60 2.34 -6.85
C HIS A 302 7.52 2.66 -8.00
N PHE A 303 7.87 3.95 -8.15
CA PHE A 303 8.79 4.40 -9.18
C PHE A 303 10.24 3.97 -8.88
N GLU A 304 10.54 3.69 -7.62
CA GLU A 304 11.81 3.16 -7.14
C GLU A 304 11.56 2.07 -6.10
N LEU A 305 12.51 1.14 -5.96
CA LEU A 305 12.35 0.00 -5.05
C LEU A 305 12.24 0.45 -3.58
N PRO A 306 11.21 -0.01 -2.84
CA PRO A 306 11.14 0.15 -1.40
C PRO A 306 12.32 -0.49 -0.68
N ARG A 307 12.56 -0.04 0.56
CA ARG A 307 13.67 -0.58 1.37
C ARG A 307 13.39 -1.98 1.90
N THR A 308 12.13 -2.33 2.13
CA THR A 308 11.73 -3.61 2.73
C THR A 308 10.39 -4.09 2.16
N ILE A 309 10.08 -5.38 2.32
CA ILE A 309 8.80 -5.96 1.91
C ILE A 309 7.64 -5.43 2.77
N GLU A 310 7.87 -5.14 4.05
CA GLU A 310 6.87 -4.57 4.95
C GLU A 310 6.41 -3.20 4.46
N ALA A 311 7.37 -2.33 4.10
CA ALA A 311 7.07 -1.03 3.52
C ALA A 311 6.28 -1.18 2.22
N TYR A 312 6.76 -2.03 1.30
CA TYR A 312 6.06 -2.31 0.04
C TYR A 312 4.63 -2.81 0.26
N TYR A 313 4.42 -3.76 1.17
CA TYR A 313 3.11 -4.32 1.49
C TYR A 313 2.18 -3.29 2.14
N GLN A 314 2.68 -2.49 3.09
CA GLN A 314 1.90 -1.44 3.74
C GLN A 314 1.50 -0.33 2.73
N GLU A 315 2.42 0.08 1.86
CA GLU A 315 2.23 1.11 0.84
C GLU A 315 1.28 0.67 -0.26
N THR A 316 1.49 -0.52 -0.83
CA THR A 316 0.57 -1.10 -1.84
C THR A 316 -0.79 -1.44 -1.24
N GLY A 317 -0.85 -1.84 0.03
CA GLY A 317 -2.09 -2.14 0.76
C GLY A 317 -3.04 -0.94 0.93
N ARG A 318 -2.59 0.29 0.63
CA ARG A 318 -3.44 1.49 0.53
C ARG A 318 -4.41 1.42 -0.63
N ALA A 319 -4.07 0.66 -1.67
CA ALA A 319 -4.94 0.47 -2.82
C ALA A 319 -6.14 -0.42 -2.44
N GLY A 320 -7.32 -0.05 -2.92
CA GLY A 320 -8.53 -0.87 -2.86
C GLY A 320 -8.98 -1.26 -1.46
N ARG A 321 -8.97 -0.35 -0.47
CA ARG A 321 -9.46 -0.67 0.89
C ARG A 321 -10.97 -0.90 0.93
N ASP A 322 -11.70 -0.36 -0.05
CA ASP A 322 -13.11 -0.65 -0.33
C ASP A 322 -13.35 -2.08 -0.87
N GLY A 323 -12.29 -2.86 -1.13
CA GLY A 323 -12.39 -4.21 -1.68
C GLY A 323 -12.55 -4.26 -3.20
N VAL A 324 -12.70 -3.11 -3.86
CA VAL A 324 -12.77 -3.00 -5.31
C VAL A 324 -11.38 -3.24 -5.90
N ALA A 325 -11.36 -3.76 -7.13
CA ALA A 325 -10.13 -4.10 -7.82
C ALA A 325 -9.17 -2.89 -7.92
N ALA A 326 -7.89 -3.14 -7.64
CA ALA A 326 -6.83 -2.14 -7.63
C ALA A 326 -5.50 -2.75 -8.13
N GLU A 327 -4.51 -1.92 -8.44
CA GLU A 327 -3.22 -2.36 -8.98
C GLU A 327 -2.01 -1.76 -8.24
N ALA A 328 -1.02 -2.60 -7.96
CA ALA A 328 0.29 -2.22 -7.46
C ALA A 328 1.33 -2.45 -8.56
N LEU A 329 1.93 -1.37 -9.06
CA LEU A 329 2.97 -1.40 -10.09
C LEU A 329 4.33 -1.04 -9.48
N LEU A 330 5.32 -1.92 -9.59
CA LEU A 330 6.71 -1.65 -9.22
C LEU A 330 7.56 -1.51 -10.49
N LEU A 331 8.20 -0.36 -10.68
CA LEU A 331 9.24 -0.15 -11.70
C LEU A 331 10.61 -0.48 -11.10
N PHE A 332 11.14 -1.65 -11.43
CA PHE A 332 12.36 -2.19 -10.85
C PHE A 332 13.59 -1.95 -11.74
N ASP A 333 14.64 -1.38 -11.16
CA ASP A 333 15.97 -1.31 -11.77
C ASP A 333 16.97 -2.11 -10.93
N PRO A 334 17.65 -3.14 -11.47
CA PRO A 334 18.70 -3.86 -10.77
C PRO A 334 19.83 -2.96 -10.24
N ALA A 335 20.05 -1.79 -10.85
CA ALA A 335 21.01 -0.80 -10.34
C ALA A 335 20.68 -0.29 -8.92
N ASP A 336 19.41 -0.41 -8.48
CA ASP A 336 18.97 -0.03 -7.12
C ASP A 336 19.71 -0.80 -6.04
N ILE A 337 20.10 -2.05 -6.31
CA ILE A 337 20.86 -2.89 -5.37
C ILE A 337 22.23 -2.27 -5.08
N GLY A 338 22.91 -1.80 -6.12
CA GLY A 338 24.20 -1.13 -5.98
C GLY A 338 24.12 0.24 -5.30
N ARG A 339 22.99 0.95 -5.45
CA ARG A 339 22.73 2.21 -4.74
C ARG A 339 22.54 1.97 -3.25
N MET A 340 21.73 0.98 -2.87
CA MET A 340 21.48 0.64 -1.47
C MET A 340 22.76 0.19 -0.75
N LYS A 341 23.57 -0.66 -1.39
CA LYS A 341 24.83 -1.14 -0.80
C LYS A 341 25.78 0.01 -0.45
N ARG A 342 25.88 1.04 -1.30
CA ARG A 342 26.68 2.25 -1.03
C ARG A 342 26.11 3.10 0.10
N TRP A 343 24.79 3.24 0.15
CA TRP A 343 24.13 3.97 1.23
C TRP A 343 24.39 3.32 2.60
N LEU A 344 24.32 2.00 2.69
CA LEU A 344 24.60 1.27 3.93
C LEU A 344 26.06 1.37 4.39
N GLN A 345 27.01 1.62 3.50
CA GLN A 345 28.41 1.88 3.88
C GLN A 345 28.60 3.20 4.64
N THR A 346 27.61 4.10 4.60
CA THR A 346 27.62 5.35 5.37
C THR A 346 26.99 5.21 6.77
N GLU A 347 26.45 4.04 7.10
CA GLU A 347 25.76 3.80 8.36
C GLU A 347 26.73 3.36 9.45
N GLU A 348 26.80 4.13 10.54
CA GLU A 348 27.81 3.94 11.61
C GLU A 348 27.59 2.67 12.44
N ASN A 349 26.35 2.14 12.47
CA ASN A 349 26.00 0.94 13.23
C ASN A 349 25.98 -0.30 12.32
N ASN A 350 27.06 -1.10 12.40
CA ASN A 350 27.24 -2.31 11.59
C ASN A 350 26.10 -3.33 11.72
N LEU A 351 25.59 -3.57 12.94
CA LEU A 351 24.51 -4.52 13.18
C LEU A 351 23.21 -4.06 12.52
N ARG A 352 22.89 -2.76 12.62
CA ARG A 352 21.71 -2.18 11.97
C ARG A 352 21.83 -2.20 10.45
N ALA A 353 23.03 -1.91 9.93
CA ALA A 353 23.30 -1.96 8.50
C ALA A 353 23.10 -3.37 7.95
N GLU A 354 23.54 -4.41 8.68
CA GLU A 354 23.36 -5.82 8.29
C GLU A 354 21.89 -6.23 8.25
N VAL A 355 21.11 -5.92 9.30
CA VAL A 355 19.66 -6.20 9.32
C VAL A 355 18.94 -5.48 8.17
N THR A 356 19.27 -4.22 7.94
CA THR A 356 18.69 -3.42 6.86
C THR A 356 19.06 -4.00 5.49
N TRP A 357 20.29 -4.50 5.33
CA TRP A 357 20.72 -5.18 4.11
C TRP A 357 19.94 -6.46 3.84
N GLN A 358 19.74 -7.31 4.85
CA GLN A 358 18.97 -8.55 4.71
C GLN A 358 17.52 -8.29 4.30
N ARG A 359 16.87 -7.27 4.89
CA ARG A 359 15.52 -6.84 4.50
C ARG A 359 15.47 -6.34 3.06
N PHE A 360 16.46 -5.55 2.67
CA PHE A 360 16.55 -5.06 1.30
C PHE A 360 16.78 -6.19 0.29
N LEU A 361 17.63 -7.17 0.60
CA LEU A 361 17.82 -8.36 -0.23
C LEU A 361 16.51 -9.13 -0.43
N SER A 362 15.67 -9.23 0.59
CA SER A 362 14.35 -9.85 0.48
C SER A 362 13.45 -9.08 -0.50
N MET A 363 13.46 -7.74 -0.45
CA MET A 363 12.71 -6.90 -1.39
C MET A 363 13.24 -7.00 -2.83
N ALA A 364 14.56 -7.07 -3.01
CA ALA A 364 15.17 -7.31 -4.31
C ALA A 364 14.80 -8.69 -4.87
N ALA A 365 14.85 -9.73 -4.03
CA ALA A 365 14.42 -11.08 -4.39
C ALA A 365 12.93 -11.12 -4.80
N PHE A 366 12.07 -10.35 -4.13
CA PHE A 366 10.67 -10.20 -4.55
C PHE A 366 10.55 -9.61 -5.95
N ALA A 367 11.34 -8.58 -6.29
CA ALA A 367 11.29 -7.95 -7.60
C ALA A 367 11.79 -8.89 -8.72
N GLU A 368 12.83 -9.69 -8.43
CA GLU A 368 13.42 -10.67 -9.36
C GLU A 368 12.67 -12.01 -9.41
N ALA A 369 11.70 -12.23 -8.53
CA ALA A 369 11.01 -13.50 -8.41
C ALA A 369 10.36 -13.97 -9.73
N GLN A 370 10.56 -15.25 -10.05
CA GLN A 370 9.93 -15.95 -11.17
C GLN A 370 8.73 -16.81 -10.74
N THR A 371 8.30 -16.66 -9.49
CA THR A 371 7.11 -17.30 -8.92
C THR A 371 6.01 -16.27 -8.66
N CYS A 372 4.79 -16.73 -8.37
CA CYS A 372 3.65 -15.87 -8.08
C CYS A 372 4.01 -14.82 -7.02
N ARG A 373 3.86 -13.52 -7.36
CA ARG A 373 4.19 -12.40 -6.45
C ARG A 373 3.48 -12.50 -5.12
N ARG A 374 2.19 -12.88 -5.14
CA ARG A 374 1.37 -13.05 -3.94
C ARG A 374 1.92 -14.16 -3.04
N LEU A 375 2.39 -15.27 -3.61
CA LEU A 375 3.00 -16.33 -2.80
C LEU A 375 4.27 -15.84 -2.09
N VAL A 376 5.10 -15.04 -2.75
CA VAL A 376 6.30 -14.46 -2.09
C VAL A 376 5.89 -13.61 -0.89
N LEU A 377 4.91 -12.72 -1.05
CA LEU A 377 4.42 -11.86 0.02
C LEU A 377 3.83 -12.66 1.19
N LEU A 378 2.95 -13.63 0.91
CA LEU A 378 2.29 -14.43 1.96
C LEU A 378 3.31 -15.27 2.75
N ASN A 379 4.22 -15.97 2.05
CA ASN A 379 5.24 -16.77 2.71
C ASN A 379 6.23 -15.93 3.52
N TYR A 380 6.55 -14.70 3.07
CA TYR A 380 7.38 -13.76 3.83
C TYR A 380 6.78 -13.43 5.20
N PHE A 381 5.47 -13.23 5.26
CA PHE A 381 4.76 -12.97 6.53
C PHE A 381 4.39 -14.22 7.32
N GLY A 382 4.88 -15.40 6.91
CA GLY A 382 4.62 -16.67 7.58
C GLY A 382 3.27 -17.32 7.26
N GLU A 383 2.55 -16.83 6.25
CA GLU A 383 1.34 -17.49 5.73
C GLU A 383 1.72 -18.46 4.61
N ALA A 384 1.91 -19.73 4.99
CA ALA A 384 2.31 -20.77 4.05
C ALA A 384 1.23 -21.01 2.98
N ARG A 385 1.55 -20.71 1.72
CA ARG A 385 0.68 -20.97 0.56
C ARG A 385 1.50 -21.39 -0.65
N GLN A 386 0.98 -22.34 -1.41
CA GLN A 386 1.63 -22.87 -2.62
C GLN A 386 0.79 -22.65 -3.90
N GLN A 387 -0.52 -22.40 -3.77
CA GLN A 387 -1.39 -22.19 -4.92
C GLN A 387 -1.16 -20.80 -5.55
N PRO A 388 -0.82 -20.70 -6.86
CA PRO A 388 -0.68 -19.43 -7.55
C PRO A 388 -1.98 -18.60 -7.56
N CYS A 389 -1.87 -17.27 -7.59
CA CYS A 389 -3.02 -16.40 -7.37
C CYS A 389 -3.86 -16.08 -8.62
N GLY A 390 -3.35 -16.35 -9.83
CA GLY A 390 -4.04 -15.99 -11.08
C GLY A 390 -4.18 -14.48 -11.36
N ASN A 391 -3.68 -13.60 -10.47
CA ASN A 391 -3.90 -12.15 -10.53
C ASN A 391 -2.61 -11.33 -10.27
N CYS A 392 -1.46 -11.81 -10.73
CA CYS A 392 -0.19 -11.05 -10.74
C CYS A 392 0.52 -11.21 -12.08
N ASP A 393 1.48 -10.34 -12.39
CA ASP A 393 2.25 -10.36 -13.64
C ASP A 393 2.83 -11.74 -13.99
N ILE A 394 3.34 -12.48 -13.00
CA ILE A 394 3.89 -13.82 -13.18
C ILE A 394 2.81 -14.86 -13.47
N CYS A 395 1.63 -14.78 -12.85
CA CYS A 395 0.54 -15.72 -13.12
C CYS A 395 -0.15 -15.42 -14.45
N LEU A 396 -0.31 -14.15 -14.78
CA LEU A 396 -0.98 -13.68 -16.00
C LEU A 396 -0.11 -13.84 -17.25
N ASN A 397 1.21 -13.71 -17.08
CA ASN A 397 2.19 -13.94 -18.13
C ASN A 397 3.39 -14.72 -17.56
N PRO A 398 3.31 -16.05 -17.47
CA PRO A 398 4.39 -16.89 -16.93
C PRO A 398 5.73 -16.68 -17.65
N PRO A 399 6.87 -16.63 -16.93
CA PRO A 399 8.18 -16.50 -17.55
C PRO A 399 8.45 -17.65 -18.52
N GLN A 400 8.68 -17.33 -19.79
CA GLN A 400 9.16 -18.28 -20.78
C GLN A 400 10.68 -18.33 -20.72
N ARG A 401 11.23 -19.54 -20.76
CA ARG A 401 12.68 -19.76 -20.84
C ARG A 401 13.06 -20.18 -22.25
N PHE A 402 14.25 -19.79 -22.67
CA PHE A 402 14.83 -20.21 -23.94
C PHE A 402 16.32 -20.53 -23.75
N ASP A 403 16.89 -21.30 -24.68
CA ASP A 403 18.33 -21.53 -24.71
C ASP A 403 19.04 -20.23 -25.11
N GLY A 404 19.60 -19.54 -24.11
CA GLY A 404 20.28 -18.26 -24.25
C GLY A 404 21.79 -18.39 -24.38
N THR A 405 22.31 -19.61 -24.57
CA THR A 405 23.77 -19.90 -24.57
C THR A 405 24.52 -19.04 -25.58
N GLU A 406 24.03 -18.93 -26.81
CA GLU A 406 24.69 -18.14 -27.86
C GLU A 406 24.69 -16.63 -27.52
N LEU A 407 23.57 -16.11 -27.00
CA LEU A 407 23.49 -14.71 -26.59
C LEU A 407 24.44 -14.42 -25.42
N ALA A 408 24.52 -15.35 -24.45
CA ALA A 408 25.47 -15.27 -23.36
C ALA A 408 26.91 -15.27 -23.87
N GLN A 409 27.26 -16.15 -24.82
CA GLN A 409 28.58 -16.19 -25.43
C GLN A 409 28.92 -14.88 -26.13
N LYS A 410 28.02 -14.34 -26.98
CA LYS A 410 28.20 -13.04 -27.62
C LYS A 410 28.48 -11.94 -26.58
N ALA A 411 27.66 -11.86 -25.54
CA ALA A 411 27.77 -10.88 -24.47
C ALA A 411 29.08 -10.99 -23.68
N LEU A 412 29.36 -12.18 -23.12
CA LEU A 412 30.56 -12.44 -22.31
C LEU A 412 31.84 -12.26 -23.13
N SER A 413 31.83 -12.69 -24.40
CA SER A 413 32.97 -12.55 -25.30
C SER A 413 33.22 -11.08 -25.68
N CYS A 414 32.17 -10.26 -25.79
CA CYS A 414 32.34 -8.82 -25.98
C CYS A 414 32.95 -8.15 -24.74
N VAL A 415 32.49 -8.50 -23.54
CA VAL A 415 33.06 -7.99 -22.27
C VAL A 415 34.55 -8.33 -22.17
N TYR A 416 34.93 -9.55 -22.55
CA TYR A 416 36.33 -9.96 -22.62
C TYR A 416 37.14 -9.11 -23.60
N ARG A 417 36.65 -8.92 -24.83
CA ARG A 417 37.38 -8.21 -25.90
C ARG A 417 37.53 -6.71 -25.67
N VAL A 418 36.62 -6.09 -24.94
CA VAL A 418 36.78 -4.68 -24.50
C VAL A 418 37.63 -4.57 -23.23
N ASN A 419 38.40 -5.61 -22.90
CA ASN A 419 39.31 -5.69 -21.76
C ASN A 419 38.64 -5.49 -20.39
N GLN A 420 37.32 -5.75 -20.28
CA GLN A 420 36.58 -5.62 -19.03
C GLN A 420 36.74 -4.25 -18.36
N ASN A 421 36.85 -3.19 -19.17
CA ASN A 421 37.09 -1.80 -18.74
C ASN A 421 35.92 -0.85 -19.04
N PHE A 422 34.79 -1.40 -19.51
CA PHE A 422 33.65 -0.60 -19.93
C PHE A 422 32.36 -1.05 -19.26
N GLY A 423 31.48 -0.08 -19.01
CA GLY A 423 30.15 -0.31 -18.48
C GLY A 423 29.18 -0.88 -19.52
N LEU A 424 28.05 -1.36 -19.02
CA LEU A 424 27.03 -2.10 -19.77
C LEU A 424 26.61 -1.43 -21.10
N HIS A 425 26.33 -0.12 -21.10
CA HIS A 425 25.87 0.58 -22.31
C HIS A 425 26.90 0.56 -23.45
N HIS A 426 28.18 0.75 -23.14
CA HIS A 426 29.24 0.73 -24.16
C HIS A 426 29.42 -0.67 -24.75
N VAL A 427 29.33 -1.72 -23.93
CA VAL A 427 29.40 -3.11 -24.41
C VAL A 427 28.23 -3.42 -25.34
N ILE A 428 27.02 -2.94 -25.02
CA ILE A 428 25.85 -3.10 -25.89
C ILE A 428 26.01 -2.33 -27.20
N GLU A 429 26.56 -1.11 -27.16
CA GLU A 429 26.87 -0.35 -28.38
C GLU A 429 27.81 -1.11 -29.30
N VAL A 430 28.90 -1.69 -28.77
CA VAL A 430 29.82 -2.52 -29.56
C VAL A 430 29.11 -3.74 -30.15
N LEU A 431 28.39 -4.52 -29.32
CA LEU A 431 27.65 -5.71 -29.79
C LEU A 431 26.65 -5.41 -30.89
N ARG A 432 25.98 -4.26 -30.81
CA ARG A 432 24.98 -3.85 -31.81
C ARG A 432 25.59 -3.21 -33.05
N GLY A 433 26.90 -2.99 -33.08
CA GLY A 433 27.58 -2.40 -34.22
C GLY A 433 27.42 -0.88 -34.29
N SER A 434 27.33 -0.20 -33.15
CA SER A 434 27.24 1.26 -33.09
C SER A 434 28.47 1.91 -33.76
N GLN A 435 28.24 3.01 -34.47
CA GLN A 435 29.26 3.88 -35.05
C GLN A 435 29.44 5.16 -34.21
N SER A 436 29.15 5.11 -32.91
CA SER A 436 29.39 6.23 -32.01
C SER A 436 30.87 6.60 -32.03
N GLN A 437 31.19 7.90 -31.96
CA GLN A 437 32.57 8.39 -32.04
C GLN A 437 33.48 7.66 -31.04
N LYS A 438 32.98 7.42 -29.82
CA LYS A 438 33.68 6.69 -28.77
C LYS A 438 34.05 5.25 -29.16
N VAL A 439 33.19 4.54 -29.89
CA VAL A 439 33.48 3.17 -30.36
C VAL A 439 34.58 3.18 -31.42
N LEU A 440 34.54 4.16 -32.34
CA LEU A 440 35.52 4.32 -33.41
C LEU A 440 36.90 4.75 -32.87
N ASP A 441 36.93 5.73 -31.96
CA ASP A 441 38.17 6.25 -31.36
C ASP A 441 38.92 5.17 -30.58
N LEU A 442 38.20 4.25 -29.94
CA LEU A 442 38.76 3.13 -29.18
C LEU A 442 39.09 1.93 -30.07
N GLY A 443 38.80 1.99 -31.38
CA GLY A 443 39.02 0.89 -32.33
C GLY A 443 38.16 -0.35 -32.06
N HIS A 444 37.05 -0.19 -31.32
CA HIS A 444 36.17 -1.30 -30.96
C HIS A 444 35.29 -1.77 -32.12
N ASP A 445 35.19 -0.98 -33.18
CA ASP A 445 34.59 -1.34 -34.47
C ASP A 445 35.33 -2.48 -35.19
N LYS A 446 36.62 -2.67 -34.88
CA LYS A 446 37.47 -3.72 -35.47
C LYS A 446 37.39 -5.05 -34.70
N LEU A 447 36.71 -5.09 -33.56
CA LEU A 447 36.59 -6.31 -32.75
C LEU A 447 35.65 -7.32 -33.43
N SER A 448 35.96 -8.60 -33.32
CA SER A 448 35.10 -9.66 -33.88
C SER A 448 33.73 -9.76 -33.22
N THR A 449 33.51 -9.10 -32.08
CA THR A 449 32.19 -8.96 -31.43
C THR A 449 31.38 -7.77 -31.93
N TRP A 450 31.95 -6.89 -32.75
CA TRP A 450 31.25 -5.72 -33.24
C TRP A 450 30.13 -6.14 -34.21
N GLY A 451 28.90 -5.72 -33.93
CA GLY A 451 27.72 -6.01 -34.76
C GLY A 451 27.19 -7.45 -34.68
N LEU A 452 27.73 -8.32 -33.81
CA LEU A 452 27.24 -9.70 -33.63
C LEU A 452 25.81 -9.80 -33.04
N GLY A 453 25.32 -8.72 -32.45
CA GLY A 453 24.01 -8.60 -31.82
C GLY A 453 23.10 -7.54 -32.44
N LYS A 454 23.37 -7.13 -33.69
CA LYS A 454 22.62 -6.07 -34.39
C LYS A 454 21.13 -6.41 -34.57
N GLU A 455 20.80 -7.69 -34.59
CA GLU A 455 19.45 -8.24 -34.76
C GLU A 455 18.54 -8.01 -33.55
N LEU A 456 19.12 -7.75 -32.37
CA LEU A 456 18.38 -7.50 -31.13
C LEU A 456 18.42 -6.01 -30.77
N SER A 457 17.35 -5.54 -30.13
CA SER A 457 17.28 -4.17 -29.63
C SER A 457 18.31 -3.92 -28.52
N HIS A 458 18.65 -2.66 -28.29
CA HIS A 458 19.50 -2.26 -27.15
C HIS A 458 18.94 -2.82 -25.83
N ASP A 459 17.63 -2.77 -25.68
CA ASP A 459 16.95 -3.11 -24.44
C ASP A 459 16.89 -4.62 -24.23
N TYR A 460 16.80 -5.38 -25.32
CA TYR A 460 16.93 -6.84 -25.26
C TYR A 460 18.30 -7.23 -24.72
N TRP A 461 19.37 -6.63 -25.26
CA TRP A 461 20.71 -6.85 -24.73
C TRP A 461 20.83 -6.41 -23.28
N LEU A 462 20.23 -5.29 -22.89
CA LEU A 462 20.23 -4.82 -21.50
C LEU A 462 19.68 -5.88 -20.55
N SER A 463 18.52 -6.47 -20.90
CA SER A 463 17.90 -7.54 -20.11
C SER A 463 18.76 -8.80 -20.07
N ILE A 464 19.37 -9.19 -21.20
CA ILE A 464 20.31 -10.33 -21.23
C ILE A 464 21.51 -10.08 -20.32
N PHE A 465 22.15 -8.92 -20.39
CA PHE A 465 23.28 -8.56 -19.52
C PHE A 465 22.88 -8.58 -18.04
N ARG A 466 21.71 -8.06 -17.69
CA ARG A 466 21.17 -8.11 -16.32
C ARG A 466 20.99 -9.56 -15.84
N GLN A 467 20.46 -10.45 -16.68
CA GLN A 467 20.36 -11.87 -16.35
C GLN A 467 21.74 -12.53 -16.17
N LEU A 468 22.74 -12.20 -16.98
CA LEU A 468 24.11 -12.72 -16.81
C LEU A 468 24.76 -12.23 -15.51
N ILE A 469 24.47 -11.00 -15.09
CA ILE A 469 24.90 -10.48 -13.79
C ILE A 469 24.21 -11.25 -12.65
N HIS A 470 22.89 -11.45 -12.76
CA HIS A 470 22.11 -12.21 -11.78
C HIS A 470 22.57 -13.68 -11.65
N HIS A 471 22.93 -14.32 -12.77
CA HIS A 471 23.52 -15.67 -12.78
C HIS A 471 24.97 -15.72 -12.25
N GLY A 472 25.56 -14.60 -11.84
CA GLY A 472 26.94 -14.54 -11.35
C GLY A 472 27.99 -14.82 -12.42
N LEU A 473 27.66 -14.61 -13.69
CA LEU A 473 28.59 -14.73 -14.82
C LEU A 473 29.34 -13.41 -15.06
N LEU A 474 28.66 -12.30 -14.79
CA LEU A 474 29.20 -10.96 -14.83
C LEU A 474 29.07 -10.29 -13.47
N GLN A 475 30.02 -9.44 -13.15
CA GLN A 475 29.94 -8.51 -12.02
C GLN A 475 30.05 -7.10 -12.54
N GLN A 476 29.23 -6.21 -12.00
CA GLN A 476 29.37 -4.77 -12.22
C GLN A 476 30.19 -4.17 -11.07
N ASP A 477 31.40 -3.70 -11.38
CA ASP A 477 32.29 -3.05 -10.41
C ASP A 477 31.86 -1.60 -10.22
N ILE A 478 31.07 -1.36 -9.18
CA ILE A 478 30.49 -0.05 -8.88
C ILE A 478 31.58 0.95 -8.43
N SER A 479 32.69 0.48 -7.83
CA SER A 479 33.84 1.32 -7.44
C SER A 479 34.60 1.89 -8.63
N HIS A 480 34.60 1.20 -9.76
CA HIS A 480 35.28 1.61 -10.98
C HIS A 480 34.28 1.90 -12.11
N HIS A 481 33.48 2.96 -11.95
CA HIS A 481 32.54 3.44 -12.98
C HIS A 481 31.56 2.38 -13.54
N SER A 482 31.16 1.39 -12.72
CA SER A 482 30.17 0.36 -13.10
C SER A 482 30.61 -0.48 -14.31
N VAL A 483 31.91 -0.76 -14.38
CA VAL A 483 32.54 -1.59 -15.41
C VAL A 483 32.13 -3.06 -15.27
N LEU A 484 31.91 -3.74 -16.40
CA LEU A 484 31.58 -5.17 -16.43
C LEU A 484 32.84 -6.04 -16.40
N ARG A 485 32.89 -6.98 -15.46
CA ARG A 485 33.94 -7.99 -15.32
C ARG A 485 33.37 -9.40 -15.36
N LEU A 486 34.09 -10.33 -15.97
CA LEU A 486 33.75 -11.75 -15.99
C LEU A 486 34.11 -12.41 -14.66
N LEU A 487 33.22 -13.26 -14.19
CA LEU A 487 33.48 -14.13 -13.04
C LEU A 487 33.96 -15.51 -13.50
N PRO A 488 34.67 -16.30 -12.66
CA PRO A 488 35.19 -17.62 -13.05
C PRO A 488 34.13 -18.57 -13.62
N VAL A 489 32.89 -18.47 -13.12
CA VAL A 489 31.72 -19.26 -13.53
C VAL A 489 31.32 -19.00 -14.99
N ALA A 490 31.75 -17.89 -15.61
CA ALA A 490 31.48 -17.61 -17.02
C ALA A 490 32.27 -18.47 -18.01
N ARG A 491 33.40 -19.08 -17.60
CA ARG A 491 34.32 -19.78 -18.51
C ARG A 491 33.69 -20.98 -19.24
N PRO A 492 32.97 -21.90 -18.58
CA PRO A 492 32.37 -23.06 -19.26
C PRO A 492 31.32 -22.66 -20.29
N ILE A 493 30.52 -21.62 -20.01
CA ILE A 493 29.52 -21.09 -20.94
C ILE A 493 30.20 -20.44 -22.16
N LEU A 494 31.26 -19.66 -21.93
CA LEU A 494 32.03 -19.01 -23.00
C LEU A 494 32.71 -20.00 -23.93
N ARG A 495 33.08 -21.20 -23.42
CA ARG A 495 33.62 -22.31 -24.22
C ARG A 495 32.56 -23.20 -24.86
N GLY A 496 31.28 -23.00 -24.54
CA GLY A 496 30.18 -23.85 -25.01
C GLY A 496 30.10 -25.22 -24.33
N GLU A 497 30.83 -25.41 -23.23
CA GLU A 497 30.82 -26.64 -22.42
C GLU A 497 29.54 -26.77 -21.59
N GLN A 498 28.90 -25.64 -21.28
CA GLN A 498 27.66 -25.59 -20.49
C GLN A 498 26.60 -24.74 -21.20
N ARG A 499 25.36 -25.26 -21.25
CA ARG A 499 24.19 -24.52 -21.73
C ARG A 499 23.65 -23.59 -20.66
N LEU A 500 23.15 -22.43 -21.08
CA LEU A 500 22.51 -21.45 -20.22
C LEU A 500 21.07 -21.20 -20.68
N GLN A 501 20.12 -21.50 -19.81
CA GLN A 501 18.73 -21.11 -20.01
C GLN A 501 18.53 -19.68 -19.51
N LEU A 502 18.01 -18.81 -20.36
CA LEU A 502 17.67 -17.43 -20.02
C LEU A 502 16.15 -17.24 -20.08
N ALA A 503 15.65 -16.27 -19.32
CA ALA A 503 14.27 -15.83 -19.43
C ALA A 503 14.12 -14.92 -20.65
N VAL A 504 13.05 -15.10 -21.42
CA VAL A 504 12.71 -14.19 -22.53
C VAL A 504 12.50 -12.77 -21.96
N PRO A 505 13.27 -11.77 -22.41
CA PRO A 505 13.14 -10.38 -21.94
C PRO A 505 11.72 -9.82 -22.11
N ARG A 506 11.17 -9.24 -21.04
CA ARG A 506 9.83 -8.63 -21.03
C ARG A 506 9.89 -7.15 -21.43
N LEU A 507 10.31 -6.87 -22.66
CA LEU A 507 10.61 -5.51 -23.14
C LEU A 507 9.39 -4.69 -23.59
N GLN A 508 8.18 -5.23 -23.46
CA GLN A 508 6.97 -4.52 -23.88
C GLN A 508 6.57 -3.49 -22.82
N SER A 509 6.30 -2.26 -23.26
CA SER A 509 5.65 -1.19 -22.51
C SER A 509 4.21 -1.58 -22.23
N ALA A 510 4.02 -2.30 -21.12
CA ALA A 510 2.85 -3.11 -20.84
C ALA A 510 2.60 -4.16 -21.94
N PRO A 511 2.19 -5.39 -21.62
CA PRO A 511 1.51 -6.18 -22.64
C PRO A 511 0.36 -5.31 -23.20
N LYS A 512 0.04 -5.43 -24.50
CA LYS A 512 -1.32 -5.12 -24.96
C LYS A 512 -2.22 -5.98 -24.09
N MET A 513 -2.65 -5.44 -22.96
CA MET A 513 -3.57 -6.13 -22.11
C MET A 513 -4.82 -6.22 -22.96
N ALA A 514 -5.09 -7.41 -23.52
CA ALA A 514 -6.46 -7.82 -23.73
C ALA A 514 -7.15 -7.39 -22.45
N SER A 515 -8.09 -6.45 -22.59
CA SER A 515 -8.66 -5.70 -21.50
C SER A 515 -9.17 -6.66 -20.43
N SER A 516 -8.32 -7.09 -19.50
CA SER A 516 -8.72 -7.42 -18.16
C SER A 516 -8.90 -6.07 -17.50
N LYS A 517 -9.92 -5.35 -18.02
CA LYS A 517 -10.96 -4.70 -17.24
C LYS A 517 -10.90 -5.35 -15.87
N LEU A 518 -10.18 -4.69 -14.94
CA LEU A 518 -10.09 -5.03 -13.52
C LEU A 518 -11.44 -5.64 -13.14
N ALA A 519 -11.47 -6.92 -12.78
CA ALA A 519 -12.66 -7.78 -12.71
C ALA A 519 -13.94 -6.94 -12.67
N VAL A 520 -14.52 -6.69 -13.85
CA VAL A 520 -15.61 -5.71 -13.98
C VAL A 520 -16.77 -6.28 -13.20
N GLN A 521 -16.95 -5.77 -11.99
CA GLN A 521 -18.24 -5.80 -11.33
C GLN A 521 -19.21 -5.26 -12.38
N HIS A 522 -20.16 -6.10 -12.80
CA HIS A 522 -21.23 -5.69 -13.69
C HIS A 522 -22.04 -4.65 -12.92
N TYR A 523 -21.78 -3.38 -13.20
CA TYR A 523 -22.56 -2.26 -12.74
C TYR A 523 -22.57 -1.20 -13.84
N ASP A 524 -23.66 -0.45 -13.87
CA ASP A 524 -23.85 0.60 -14.87
C ASP A 524 -22.87 1.75 -14.62
N ARG A 525 -22.03 2.03 -15.62
CA ARG A 525 -21.01 3.09 -15.54
C ARG A 525 -21.61 4.48 -15.59
N VAL A 526 -22.75 4.64 -16.26
CA VAL A 526 -23.44 5.93 -16.39
C VAL A 526 -24.06 6.28 -15.05
N LEU A 527 -24.83 5.35 -14.46
CA LEU A 527 -25.39 5.54 -13.12
C LEU A 527 -24.29 5.76 -12.08
N PHE A 528 -23.22 4.96 -12.10
CA PHE A 528 -22.12 5.15 -11.15
C PHE A 528 -21.48 6.54 -11.26
N ALA A 529 -21.30 7.08 -12.47
CA ALA A 529 -20.78 8.42 -12.66
C ALA A 529 -21.73 9.50 -12.09
N ARG A 530 -23.04 9.33 -12.28
CA ARG A 530 -24.08 10.22 -11.70
C ARG A 530 -24.07 10.17 -10.17
N LEU A 531 -24.10 8.97 -9.59
CA LEU A 531 -24.04 8.80 -8.12
C LEU A 531 -22.73 9.33 -7.52
N ARG A 532 -21.61 9.18 -8.23
CA ARG A 532 -20.31 9.75 -7.82
C ARG A 532 -20.34 11.29 -7.84
N ALA A 533 -20.99 11.90 -8.83
CA ALA A 533 -21.17 13.35 -8.90
C ALA A 533 -22.09 13.87 -7.79
N LEU A 534 -23.23 13.21 -7.55
CA LEU A 534 -24.14 13.53 -6.44
C LEU A 534 -23.42 13.44 -5.09
N ARG A 535 -22.68 12.35 -4.87
CA ARG A 535 -21.86 12.16 -3.66
C ARG A 535 -20.90 13.32 -3.45
N LYS A 536 -20.23 13.78 -4.51
CA LYS A 536 -19.30 14.90 -4.43
C LYS A 536 -20.01 16.20 -4.04
N ALA A 537 -21.17 16.49 -4.64
CA ALA A 537 -21.97 17.67 -4.31
C ALA A 537 -22.44 17.67 -2.84
N ILE A 538 -22.91 16.53 -2.33
CA ILE A 538 -23.31 16.38 -0.91
C ILE A 538 -22.10 16.54 0.02
N ALA A 539 -20.96 15.95 -0.35
CA ALA A 539 -19.74 16.02 0.43
C ALA A 539 -19.21 17.46 0.56
N GLU A 540 -19.30 18.25 -0.52
CA GLU A 540 -18.97 19.68 -0.52
C GLU A 540 -19.94 20.49 0.34
N ARG A 541 -21.25 20.21 0.25
CA ARG A 541 -22.30 20.86 1.06
C ARG A 541 -22.07 20.64 2.55
N ASP A 542 -21.69 19.43 2.94
CA ASP A 542 -21.59 19.01 4.34
C ASP A 542 -20.15 19.11 4.89
N ASP A 543 -19.21 19.65 4.08
CA ASP A 543 -17.77 19.81 4.37
C ASP A 543 -17.05 18.52 4.83
N VAL A 544 -17.42 17.38 4.25
CA VAL A 544 -16.83 16.07 4.55
C VAL A 544 -16.19 15.44 3.30
N PRO A 545 -15.21 14.53 3.42
CA PRO A 545 -14.70 13.79 2.27
C PRO A 545 -15.80 12.92 1.59
N PRO A 546 -15.81 12.76 0.25
CA PRO A 546 -16.84 12.01 -0.46
C PRO A 546 -17.08 10.59 0.06
N PHE A 547 -16.01 9.87 0.42
CA PHE A 547 -16.13 8.50 0.91
C PHE A 547 -16.81 8.38 2.29
N VAL A 548 -16.88 9.48 3.07
CA VAL A 548 -17.60 9.54 4.35
C VAL A 548 -19.11 9.49 4.12
N VAL A 549 -19.60 10.09 3.02
CA VAL A 549 -21.00 9.95 2.57
C VAL A 549 -21.25 8.48 2.20
N PHE A 550 -20.66 8.00 1.09
CA PHE A 550 -20.69 6.59 0.69
C PHE A 550 -19.39 6.15 0.00
N SER A 551 -18.94 4.92 0.28
CA SER A 551 -17.77 4.35 -0.38
C SER A 551 -18.06 4.00 -1.85
N ASP A 552 -17.02 3.87 -2.69
CA ASP A 552 -17.21 3.41 -4.08
C ASP A 552 -17.86 2.02 -4.14
N ALA A 553 -17.52 1.12 -3.21
CA ALA A 553 -18.17 -0.20 -3.10
C ALA A 553 -19.67 -0.08 -2.81
N THR A 554 -20.07 0.87 -1.96
CA THR A 554 -21.48 1.15 -1.68
C THR A 554 -22.19 1.68 -2.92
N LEU A 555 -21.59 2.61 -3.67
CA LEU A 555 -22.18 3.13 -4.92
C LEU A 555 -22.33 2.02 -5.97
N ILE A 556 -21.37 1.10 -6.05
CA ILE A 556 -21.46 -0.05 -6.96
C ILE A 556 -22.62 -0.98 -6.56
N ASP A 557 -22.78 -1.27 -5.27
CA ASP A 557 -23.90 -2.08 -4.78
C ASP A 557 -25.26 -1.37 -5.00
N MET A 558 -25.31 -0.04 -4.89
CA MET A 558 -26.50 0.74 -5.31
C MET A 558 -26.80 0.59 -6.80
N CYS A 559 -25.77 0.63 -7.66
CA CYS A 559 -25.96 0.43 -9.10
C CYS A 559 -26.44 -0.98 -9.46
N GLN A 560 -26.16 -1.97 -8.60
CA GLN A 560 -26.59 -3.36 -8.80
C GLN A 560 -28.01 -3.62 -8.29
N LYS A 561 -28.37 -3.02 -7.14
CA LYS A 561 -29.67 -3.22 -6.48
C LYS A 561 -30.74 -2.24 -6.92
N LEU A 562 -30.35 -1.09 -7.47
CA LEU A 562 -31.25 0.00 -7.90
C LEU A 562 -32.30 0.36 -6.83
N PRO A 563 -31.89 0.71 -5.59
CA PRO A 563 -32.84 0.99 -4.51
C PRO A 563 -33.69 2.23 -4.80
N THR A 564 -35.01 2.03 -4.87
CA THR A 564 -36.02 3.11 -5.03
C THR A 564 -36.87 3.31 -3.77
N ASP A 565 -36.61 2.52 -2.72
CA ASP A 565 -37.31 2.56 -1.44
C ASP A 565 -36.35 2.35 -0.26
N GLN A 566 -36.75 2.83 0.92
CA GLN A 566 -35.91 2.78 2.14
C GLN A 566 -35.50 1.37 2.56
N PRO A 567 -36.39 0.34 2.60
CA PRO A 567 -36.00 -1.05 2.86
C PRO A 567 -34.92 -1.56 1.92
N THR A 568 -35.05 -1.33 0.62
CA THR A 568 -34.06 -1.75 -0.38
C THR A 568 -32.75 -0.98 -0.19
N MET A 569 -32.80 0.31 0.12
CA MET A 569 -31.63 1.14 0.41
C MET A 569 -30.86 0.63 1.65
N LEU A 570 -31.55 0.20 2.70
CA LEU A 570 -30.94 -0.43 3.88
C LEU A 570 -30.33 -1.82 3.62
N SER A 571 -30.68 -2.45 2.50
CA SER A 571 -30.06 -3.70 2.07
C SER A 571 -28.71 -3.49 1.39
N VAL A 572 -28.37 -2.24 1.01
CA VAL A 572 -27.10 -1.87 0.39
C VAL A 572 -25.99 -1.88 1.43
N SER A 573 -24.87 -2.52 1.09
CA SER A 573 -23.70 -2.65 1.97
C SER A 573 -23.05 -1.28 2.25
N GLY A 574 -22.91 -0.97 3.54
CA GLY A 574 -22.34 0.30 4.03
C GLY A 574 -23.39 1.41 4.25
N VAL A 575 -24.68 1.10 4.06
CA VAL A 575 -25.79 2.01 4.40
C VAL A 575 -26.34 1.65 5.78
N GLY A 576 -25.93 2.40 6.80
CA GLY A 576 -26.52 2.35 8.15
C GLY A 576 -27.73 3.28 8.27
N GLN A 577 -28.44 3.21 9.40
CA GLN A 577 -29.66 4.00 9.64
C GLN A 577 -29.40 5.51 9.63
N THR A 578 -28.29 5.95 10.24
CA THR A 578 -27.87 7.36 10.24
C THR A 578 -27.61 7.86 8.82
N LYS A 579 -26.98 7.04 7.97
CA LYS A 579 -26.69 7.44 6.58
C LYS A 579 -27.94 7.43 5.70
N LEU A 580 -28.86 6.48 5.94
CA LEU A 580 -30.15 6.45 5.27
C LEU A 580 -30.95 7.73 5.56
N SER A 581 -31.08 8.11 6.83
CA SER A 581 -31.86 9.30 7.19
C SER A 581 -31.23 10.60 6.68
N ARG A 582 -29.90 10.65 6.58
CA ARG A 582 -29.16 11.85 6.19
C ARG A 582 -29.00 12.02 4.68
N TYR A 583 -28.80 10.92 3.95
CA TYR A 583 -28.45 10.94 2.53
C TYR A 583 -29.34 10.06 1.64
N GLY A 584 -30.17 9.19 2.22
CA GLY A 584 -30.91 8.16 1.48
C GLY A 584 -31.82 8.74 0.38
N ASP A 585 -32.59 9.77 0.71
CA ASP A 585 -33.59 10.37 -0.18
C ASP A 585 -32.95 11.00 -1.44
N ASP A 586 -31.81 11.69 -1.28
CA ASP A 586 -31.07 12.29 -2.40
C ASP A 586 -30.63 11.21 -3.41
N PHE A 587 -30.09 10.09 -2.93
CA PHE A 587 -29.60 9.00 -3.78
C PHE A 587 -30.74 8.19 -4.41
N MET A 588 -31.81 7.88 -3.66
CA MET A 588 -32.98 7.19 -4.21
C MET A 588 -33.66 8.03 -5.31
N THR A 589 -33.73 9.35 -5.13
CA THR A 589 -34.28 10.27 -6.14
C THR A 589 -33.45 10.25 -7.42
N GLU A 590 -32.12 10.30 -7.32
CA GLU A 590 -31.23 10.24 -8.49
C GLU A 590 -31.32 8.91 -9.23
N ILE A 591 -31.49 7.79 -8.50
CA ILE A 591 -31.70 6.47 -9.08
C ILE A 591 -33.05 6.40 -9.79
N CYS A 592 -34.13 6.90 -9.18
CA CYS A 592 -35.45 6.95 -9.83
C CYS A 592 -35.39 7.78 -11.12
N ARG A 593 -34.76 8.95 -11.07
CA ARG A 593 -34.56 9.80 -12.26
C ARG A 593 -33.79 9.08 -13.36
N TYR A 594 -32.75 8.33 -13.02
CA TYR A 594 -32.01 7.53 -13.98
C TYR A 594 -32.89 6.47 -14.64
N LEU A 595 -33.69 5.75 -13.85
CA LEU A 595 -34.60 4.72 -14.35
C LEU A 595 -35.69 5.33 -15.26
N ASP A 596 -36.23 6.49 -14.91
CA ASP A 596 -37.25 7.19 -15.69
C ASP A 596 -36.71 7.71 -17.04
N GLU A 597 -35.45 8.15 -17.08
CA GLU A 597 -34.78 8.60 -18.31
C GLU A 597 -34.43 7.43 -19.26
N ASP A 598 -34.26 6.22 -18.73
CA ASP A 598 -33.91 5.00 -19.48
C ASP A 598 -35.10 4.10 -19.83
N VAL A 599 -36.35 4.46 -19.49
CA VAL A 599 -37.54 3.77 -20.04
C VAL A 599 -37.70 4.17 -21.51
N PRO A 600 -37.46 3.29 -22.49
CA PRO A 600 -37.86 3.58 -23.86
C PRO A 600 -39.39 3.58 -23.87
N ALA A 601 -39.99 4.59 -24.50
CA ALA A 601 -41.39 4.55 -24.86
C ALA A 601 -41.65 3.33 -25.78
N GLY A 602 -42.03 2.19 -25.17
CA GLY A 602 -42.40 0.96 -25.84
C GLY A 602 -41.34 -0.15 -25.85
N GLY A 603 -41.49 -1.14 -24.97
CA GLY A 603 -40.78 -2.41 -25.08
C GLY A 603 -41.07 -3.33 -23.90
N LYS A 604 -41.93 -4.33 -24.09
CA LYS A 604 -42.33 -5.32 -23.08
C LYS A 604 -41.11 -6.07 -22.53
N LEU A 605 -41.08 -6.23 -21.20
CA LEU A 605 -40.28 -7.23 -20.50
C LEU A 605 -40.64 -8.64 -21.02
N ALA A 606 -39.62 -9.38 -21.46
CA ALA A 606 -39.66 -10.82 -21.70
C ALA A 606 -38.49 -11.45 -20.94
#